data_AF-A0A372K8Q2-F1
#
_entry.id   AF-A0A372K8Q2-F1
#
_cell.length_a   1.000
_cell.length_b   1.000
_cell.length_c   1.000
_cell.angle_alpha   90.00
_cell.angle_beta   90.00
_cell.angle_gamma   90.00
#
_symmetry.space_group_name_H-M   'P 1'
#
loop_
_entity.id
_entity.type
_entity.pdbx_description
1 polymer ?
#
loop_
_entity_poly.entity_id
_entity_poly.type
_entity_poly.pdbx_seq_one_letter_code
_entity_poly.pdbx_strand_id
1 'polypeptide(L)'
;MTLTTLDRPLPPSTPASPDDGWLIRCCERGWLPDAVIRMGMRQLMRQRLKDEGNDDGELRARRLEHLLDGLRTSPIAVETQAANSQHYEVPAAFFHAHLGPYLKYSCCWYPQGNETLERAEAAMLEVYAARAELVDGQRILDLGCGWGSLSLWLAARYPHSQIVALSNSHGQRAFIEACAEQRGLSNLTVVTGNIVDFEFSDAQLAGGFDRVVSIEMFEHMKNYGLLLAKISRWMRADAKLFVHIFVHRTLAYHFQVQDGSDWMSKYFFTGGTMPSENLLLHFQDDLRVERQWWVSGTHYERTANQWLASLDAAKDRVMPMLVDTYGERDAAIWLQRWRMFYMAVAELFGFANGNEWGVGHYRFEKR
;
A
#
# COMPACT_ATOMS: atom_id res chain seq x y z
N MET A 1 16.56 23.08 -41.61
CA MET A 1 15.36 23.93 -41.49
C MET A 1 14.17 22.98 -41.49
N THR A 2 13.43 22.71 -40.42
CA THR A 2 13.25 23.38 -39.12
C THR A 2 12.84 22.31 -38.11
N LEU A 3 13.52 22.32 -36.96
CA LEU A 3 13.10 21.69 -35.71
C LEU A 3 11.81 22.35 -35.18
N THR A 4 11.24 21.72 -34.16
CA THR A 4 10.27 22.22 -33.15
C THR A 4 8.77 22.00 -33.39
N THR A 5 8.29 20.80 -33.02
CA THR A 5 6.92 20.60 -32.48
C THR A 5 6.85 19.72 -31.22
N LEU A 6 7.98 19.27 -30.64
CA LEU A 6 8.00 18.28 -29.55
C LEU A 6 8.03 18.86 -28.11
N ASP A 7 8.15 20.17 -27.92
CA ASP A 7 8.26 20.79 -26.58
C ASP A 7 7.02 21.57 -26.16
N ARG A 8 5.81 21.05 -26.43
CA ARG A 8 4.61 21.65 -25.84
C ARG A 8 4.40 21.06 -24.44
N PRO A 9 4.52 21.84 -23.35
CA PRO A 9 4.15 21.34 -22.03
C PRO A 9 2.71 20.86 -22.05
N LEU A 10 2.46 19.69 -21.45
CA LEU A 10 1.11 19.17 -21.27
C LEU A 10 0.28 20.28 -20.59
N PRO A 11 -0.92 20.59 -21.11
CA PRO A 11 -1.76 21.58 -20.44
C PRO A 11 -2.01 21.11 -19.00
N PRO A 12 -1.91 22.00 -18.00
CA PRO A 12 -2.34 21.66 -16.65
C PRO A 12 -3.78 21.16 -16.73
N SER A 13 -4.07 20.11 -15.95
CA SER A 13 -5.45 19.71 -15.65
C SER A 13 -6.25 20.96 -15.27
N THR A 14 -7.45 21.08 -15.85
CA THR A 14 -8.35 22.21 -15.60
C THR A 14 -8.47 22.42 -14.09
N PRO A 15 -8.18 23.63 -13.55
CA PRO A 15 -8.29 23.84 -12.11
C PRO A 15 -9.74 23.61 -11.68
N ALA A 16 -9.92 22.82 -10.61
CA ALA A 16 -11.20 22.62 -9.98
C ALA A 16 -11.89 23.95 -9.61
N SER A 17 -13.22 23.91 -9.65
CA SER A 17 -14.08 25.00 -9.23
C SER A 17 -13.79 25.34 -7.75
N PRO A 18 -13.74 26.63 -7.34
CA PRO A 18 -13.61 27.02 -5.94
C PRO A 18 -14.73 26.49 -5.01
N ASP A 19 -15.79 25.89 -5.56
CA ASP A 19 -16.88 25.25 -4.81
C ASP A 19 -16.56 23.85 -4.25
N ASP A 20 -15.56 23.12 -4.75
CA ASP A 20 -15.40 21.69 -4.39
C ASP A 20 -15.06 21.47 -2.90
N GLY A 21 -14.47 22.46 -2.23
CA GLY A 21 -14.15 22.40 -0.81
C GLY A 21 -15.38 22.35 0.10
N TRP A 22 -16.55 22.87 -0.31
CA TRP A 22 -17.75 22.83 0.54
C TRP A 22 -18.35 21.43 0.60
N LEU A 23 -18.44 20.75 -0.55
CA LEU A 23 -18.96 19.40 -0.66
C LEU A 23 -18.14 18.43 0.18
N ILE A 24 -16.83 18.53 0.11
CA ILE A 24 -15.90 17.70 0.89
C ILE A 24 -16.11 17.93 2.38
N ARG A 25 -16.25 19.17 2.83
CA ARG A 25 -16.58 19.46 4.24
C ARG A 25 -17.92 18.87 4.67
N CYS A 26 -18.92 18.82 3.79
CA CYS A 26 -20.18 18.15 4.08
C CYS A 26 -20.04 16.62 4.18
N CYS A 27 -19.21 16.01 3.33
CA CYS A 27 -18.84 14.60 3.43
C CYS A 27 -18.13 14.31 4.77
N GLU A 28 -17.14 15.12 5.14
CA GLU A 28 -16.33 14.99 6.37
C GLU A 28 -17.15 15.19 7.65
N ARG A 29 -18.23 15.97 7.58
CA ARG A 29 -19.19 16.14 8.70
C ARG A 29 -20.26 15.05 8.76
N GLY A 30 -20.26 14.12 7.81
CA GLY A 30 -21.26 13.04 7.72
C GLY A 30 -22.66 13.54 7.37
N TRP A 31 -22.79 14.69 6.71
CA TRP A 31 -24.08 15.27 6.33
C TRP A 31 -24.69 14.64 5.08
N LEU A 32 -23.88 13.94 4.28
CA LEU A 32 -24.31 13.28 3.05
C LEU A 32 -24.43 11.76 3.28
N PRO A 33 -25.46 11.10 2.73
CA PRO A 33 -25.56 9.64 2.77
C PRO A 33 -24.37 8.98 2.06
N ASP A 34 -23.88 7.86 2.60
CA ASP A 34 -22.76 7.10 2.03
C ASP A 34 -22.97 6.75 0.54
N ALA A 35 -24.21 6.45 0.12
CA ALA A 35 -24.54 6.17 -1.28
C ALA A 35 -24.24 7.36 -2.22
N VAL A 36 -24.46 8.59 -1.75
CA VAL A 36 -24.16 9.83 -2.50
C VAL A 36 -22.65 10.05 -2.54
N ILE A 37 -21.96 9.87 -1.42
CA ILE A 37 -20.49 9.98 -1.34
C ILE A 37 -19.83 9.01 -2.32
N ARG A 38 -20.24 7.74 -2.29
CA ARG A 38 -19.76 6.68 -3.19
C ARG A 38 -20.06 6.96 -4.66
N MET A 39 -21.20 7.56 -4.97
CA MET A 39 -21.51 8.01 -6.33
C MET A 39 -20.51 9.06 -6.83
N GLY A 40 -20.18 10.04 -5.98
CA GLY A 40 -19.15 11.05 -6.27
C GLY A 40 -17.77 10.42 -6.48
N MET A 41 -17.37 9.49 -5.61
CA MET A 41 -16.10 8.74 -5.75
C MET A 41 -15.99 8.02 -7.10
N ARG A 42 -17.05 7.29 -7.51
CA ARG A 42 -17.08 6.63 -8.83
C ARG A 42 -16.99 7.62 -9.99
N GLN A 43 -17.54 8.81 -9.85
CA GLN A 43 -17.43 9.86 -10.88
C GLN A 43 -16.00 10.38 -10.98
N LEU A 44 -15.32 10.62 -9.86
CA LEU A 44 -13.90 11.00 -9.83
C LEU A 44 -13.01 9.93 -10.46
N MET A 45 -13.30 8.65 -10.24
CA MET A 45 -12.57 7.54 -10.87
C MET A 45 -12.74 7.53 -12.38
N ARG A 46 -13.97 7.73 -12.90
CA ARG A 46 -14.20 7.88 -14.35
C ARG A 46 -13.43 9.04 -14.94
N GLN A 47 -13.37 10.15 -14.21
CA GLN A 47 -12.64 11.33 -14.65
C GLN A 47 -11.13 11.03 -14.71
N ARG A 48 -10.58 10.41 -13.66
CA ARG A 48 -9.16 10.00 -13.61
C ARG A 48 -8.78 9.10 -14.78
N LEU A 49 -9.60 8.11 -15.14
CA LEU A 49 -9.34 7.24 -16.30
C LEU A 49 -9.22 8.04 -17.60
N LYS A 50 -10.06 9.06 -17.79
CA LYS A 50 -9.98 9.94 -18.97
C LYS A 50 -8.73 10.82 -18.93
N ASP A 51 -8.46 11.44 -17.79
CA ASP A 51 -7.34 12.38 -17.62
C ASP A 51 -5.99 11.69 -17.85
N GLU A 52 -5.85 10.45 -17.40
CA GLU A 52 -4.66 9.62 -17.56
C GLU A 52 -4.59 8.90 -18.91
N GLY A 53 -5.57 9.10 -19.80
CA GLY A 53 -5.54 8.57 -21.17
C GLY A 53 -5.86 7.08 -21.28
N ASN A 54 -6.76 6.53 -20.46
CA ASN A 54 -7.17 5.13 -20.54
C ASN A 54 -7.55 4.70 -21.97
N ASP A 55 -8.30 5.57 -22.65
CA ASP A 55 -8.83 5.33 -24.00
C ASP A 55 -7.95 5.94 -25.12
N ASP A 56 -6.79 6.52 -24.76
CA ASP A 56 -5.83 7.11 -25.71
C ASP A 56 -4.44 6.46 -25.53
N GLY A 57 -4.11 5.54 -26.45
CA GLY A 57 -2.87 4.79 -26.39
C GLY A 57 -1.60 5.62 -26.53
N GLU A 58 -1.63 6.70 -27.31
CA GLU A 58 -0.47 7.58 -27.52
C GLU A 58 -0.23 8.47 -26.30
N LEU A 59 -1.31 9.05 -25.75
CA LEU A 59 -1.23 9.81 -24.50
C LEU A 59 -0.75 8.94 -23.34
N ARG A 60 -1.31 7.73 -23.19
CA ARG A 60 -0.90 6.78 -22.15
C ARG A 60 0.59 6.43 -22.25
N ALA A 61 1.08 6.15 -23.46
CA ALA A 61 2.50 5.82 -23.67
C ALA A 61 3.41 6.99 -23.27
N ARG A 62 3.11 8.21 -23.71
CA ARG A 62 3.88 9.42 -23.34
C ARG A 62 3.89 9.67 -21.84
N ARG A 63 2.73 9.51 -21.18
CA ARG A 63 2.63 9.68 -19.72
C ARG A 63 3.47 8.65 -18.97
N LEU A 64 3.45 7.39 -19.41
CA LEU A 64 4.28 6.33 -18.83
C LEU A 64 5.77 6.63 -19.00
N GLU A 65 6.22 7.04 -20.20
CA GLU A 65 7.62 7.42 -20.43
C GLU A 65 8.05 8.56 -19.53
N HIS A 66 7.25 9.63 -19.45
CA HIS A 66 7.52 10.76 -18.56
C HIS A 66 7.62 10.35 -17.08
N LEU A 67 6.71 9.47 -16.64
CA LEU A 67 6.76 8.93 -15.28
C LEU A 67 8.03 8.10 -15.06
N LEU A 68 8.41 7.23 -15.99
CA LEU A 68 9.61 6.39 -15.88
C LEU A 68 10.88 7.24 -15.74
N ASP A 69 11.01 8.31 -16.52
CA ASP A 69 12.14 9.23 -16.43
C ASP A 69 12.18 9.95 -15.07
N GLY A 70 11.01 10.38 -14.56
CA GLY A 70 10.87 10.95 -13.23
C GLY A 70 11.25 9.96 -12.11
N LEU A 71 10.78 8.71 -12.19
CA LEU A 71 11.08 7.67 -11.19
C LEU A 71 12.58 7.33 -11.16
N ARG A 72 13.24 7.24 -12.33
CA ARG A 72 14.69 6.93 -12.43
C ARG A 72 15.59 8.02 -11.87
N THR A 73 15.14 9.27 -11.89
CA THR A 73 15.90 10.43 -11.41
C THR A 73 15.55 10.83 -9.97
N SER A 74 14.48 10.26 -9.42
CA SER A 74 14.05 10.48 -8.04
C SER A 74 14.96 9.76 -7.01
N PRO A 75 14.93 10.16 -5.72
CA PRO A 75 15.40 9.30 -4.64
C PRO A 75 14.53 8.04 -4.49
N ILE A 76 14.94 7.09 -3.63
CA ILE A 76 14.17 5.85 -3.37
C ILE A 76 12.74 6.16 -2.91
N ALA A 77 12.56 7.13 -2.03
CA ALA A 77 11.26 7.62 -1.59
C ALA A 77 11.31 9.14 -1.35
N VAL A 78 10.14 9.76 -1.40
CA VAL A 78 9.90 11.18 -1.07
C VAL A 78 8.85 11.25 0.03
N GLU A 79 8.79 12.37 0.76
CA GLU A 79 7.73 12.62 1.77
C GLU A 79 7.59 11.51 2.84
N THR A 80 8.70 10.83 3.18
CA THR A 80 8.68 9.67 4.08
C THR A 80 8.14 9.99 5.48
N GLN A 81 8.38 11.21 5.96
CA GLN A 81 7.83 11.68 7.25
C GLN A 81 6.33 11.94 7.17
N ALA A 82 5.84 12.58 6.10
CA ALA A 82 4.41 12.85 5.92
C ALA A 82 3.61 11.55 5.76
N ALA A 83 4.13 10.57 5.01
CA ALA A 83 3.50 9.25 4.88
C ALA A 83 3.36 8.54 6.25
N ASN A 84 4.34 8.70 7.13
CA ASN A 84 4.30 8.12 8.47
C ASN A 84 3.26 8.79 9.37
N SER A 85 3.19 10.11 9.35
CA SER A 85 2.21 10.88 10.12
C SER A 85 0.78 10.54 9.69
N GLN A 86 0.52 10.37 8.38
CA GLN A 86 -0.85 10.16 7.88
C GLN A 86 -1.48 8.82 8.30
N HIS A 87 -0.71 7.72 8.37
CA HIS A 87 -1.25 6.38 8.66
C HIS A 87 -0.94 5.86 10.06
N TYR A 88 0.07 6.40 10.73
CA TYR A 88 0.57 5.83 11.99
C TYR A 88 0.43 6.77 13.20
N GLU A 89 -0.31 7.88 13.05
CA GLU A 89 -0.68 8.76 14.18
C GLU A 89 -1.67 8.09 15.15
N VAL A 90 -2.50 7.15 14.67
CA VAL A 90 -3.42 6.40 15.52
C VAL A 90 -2.74 5.18 16.15
N PRO A 91 -3.07 4.84 17.42
CA PRO A 91 -2.44 3.72 18.12
C PRO A 91 -2.82 2.36 17.51
N ALA A 92 -2.00 1.32 17.72
CA ALA A 92 -2.29 -0.06 17.28
C ALA A 92 -3.69 -0.54 17.72
N ALA A 93 -4.15 -0.09 18.89
CA ALA A 93 -5.46 -0.41 19.44
C ALA A 93 -6.63 0.04 18.52
N PHE A 94 -6.44 1.12 17.76
CA PHE A 94 -7.42 1.57 16.77
C PHE A 94 -7.62 0.51 15.68
N PHE A 95 -6.52 -0.01 15.13
CA PHE A 95 -6.55 -1.07 14.12
C PHE A 95 -7.10 -2.39 14.69
N HIS A 96 -6.72 -2.76 15.90
CA HIS A 96 -7.29 -3.93 16.60
C HIS A 96 -8.81 -3.88 16.75
N ALA A 97 -9.39 -2.68 16.88
CA ALA A 97 -10.81 -2.55 17.14
C ALA A 97 -11.69 -2.96 15.94
N HIS A 98 -11.13 -2.95 14.71
CA HIS A 98 -11.92 -3.14 13.49
C HIS A 98 -11.24 -3.90 12.34
N LEU A 99 -9.93 -4.14 12.37
CA LEU A 99 -9.28 -5.10 11.47
C LEU A 99 -9.48 -6.54 11.96
N GLY A 100 -9.05 -7.52 11.16
CA GLY A 100 -9.08 -8.92 11.58
C GLY A 100 -7.97 -9.26 12.58
N PRO A 101 -7.95 -10.51 13.09
CA PRO A 101 -7.03 -10.92 14.15
C PRO A 101 -5.56 -10.92 13.74
N TYR A 102 -5.25 -10.90 12.44
CA TYR A 102 -3.89 -10.77 11.94
C TYR A 102 -3.48 -9.30 11.75
N LEU A 103 -4.35 -8.32 12.00
CA LEU A 103 -4.10 -6.89 11.78
C LEU A 103 -3.57 -6.58 10.38
N LYS A 104 -4.13 -7.28 9.38
CA LYS A 104 -3.63 -7.17 8.02
C LYS A 104 -4.21 -5.90 7.39
N TYR A 105 -3.47 -4.80 7.44
CA TYR A 105 -3.84 -3.55 6.79
C TYR A 105 -3.38 -3.51 5.32
N SER A 106 -3.90 -4.45 4.51
CA SER A 106 -3.69 -4.56 3.05
C SER A 106 -4.71 -5.53 2.44
N CYS A 107 -4.84 -5.60 1.11
CA CYS A 107 -5.82 -6.44 0.40
C CYS A 107 -5.85 -7.90 0.86
N CYS A 108 -7.02 -8.43 1.26
CA CYS A 108 -7.21 -9.83 1.70
C CYS A 108 -7.65 -10.74 0.54
N TRP A 109 -7.76 -12.07 0.76
CA TRP A 109 -8.09 -13.03 -0.30
C TRP A 109 -9.48 -13.63 -0.09
N TYR A 110 -10.36 -13.49 -1.09
CA TYR A 110 -11.77 -13.93 -1.05
C TYR A 110 -12.11 -14.85 -2.22
N PRO A 111 -11.62 -16.11 -2.24
CA PRO A 111 -11.78 -16.99 -3.38
C PRO A 111 -13.24 -17.35 -3.67
N GLN A 112 -14.09 -17.45 -2.63
CA GLN A 112 -15.53 -17.72 -2.75
C GLN A 112 -16.36 -16.43 -2.66
N GLY A 113 -15.80 -15.36 -2.09
CA GLY A 113 -16.44 -14.05 -1.97
C GLY A 113 -17.29 -13.90 -0.70
N ASN A 114 -17.50 -14.96 0.08
CA ASN A 114 -18.32 -14.97 1.29
C ASN A 114 -17.51 -15.20 2.57
N GLU A 115 -16.17 -15.16 2.49
CA GLU A 115 -15.30 -15.32 3.65
C GLU A 115 -15.49 -14.17 4.64
N THR A 116 -15.35 -14.49 5.93
CA THR A 116 -15.18 -13.48 6.97
C THR A 116 -13.81 -12.82 6.84
N LEU A 117 -13.64 -11.62 7.38
CA LEU A 117 -12.38 -10.87 7.33
C LEU A 117 -11.21 -11.72 7.85
N GLU A 118 -11.38 -12.37 9.01
CA GLU A 118 -10.38 -13.29 9.57
C GLU A 118 -9.94 -14.38 8.59
N ARG A 119 -10.90 -15.05 7.95
CA ARG A 119 -10.60 -16.11 6.98
C ARG A 119 -9.91 -15.56 5.74
N ALA A 120 -10.28 -14.35 5.31
CA ALA A 120 -9.69 -13.71 4.15
C ALA A 120 -8.27 -13.19 4.42
N GLU A 121 -7.99 -12.71 5.64
CA GLU A 121 -6.64 -12.35 6.09
C GLU A 121 -5.73 -13.57 6.07
N ALA A 122 -6.14 -14.65 6.75
CA ALA A 122 -5.40 -15.91 6.80
C ALA A 122 -5.15 -16.47 5.39
N ALA A 123 -6.18 -16.46 4.53
CA ALA A 123 -6.07 -16.98 3.18
C ALA A 123 -5.06 -16.20 2.32
N MET A 124 -4.96 -14.88 2.49
CA MET A 124 -3.97 -14.08 1.76
C MET A 124 -2.54 -14.33 2.26
N LEU A 125 -2.35 -14.56 3.57
CA LEU A 125 -1.05 -14.93 4.13
C LEU A 125 -0.55 -16.28 3.55
N GLU A 126 -1.46 -17.25 3.38
CA GLU A 126 -1.15 -18.51 2.69
C GLU A 126 -0.81 -18.30 1.20
N VAL A 127 -1.50 -17.37 0.51
CA VAL A 127 -1.15 -16.99 -0.87
C VAL A 127 0.26 -16.41 -0.93
N TYR A 128 0.68 -15.58 0.03
CA TYR A 128 2.04 -15.06 0.09
C TYR A 128 3.05 -16.20 0.29
N ALA A 129 2.80 -17.11 1.23
CA ALA A 129 3.68 -18.24 1.46
C ALA A 129 3.87 -19.11 0.21
N ALA A 130 2.77 -19.41 -0.48
CA ALA A 130 2.82 -20.20 -1.72
C ALA A 130 3.54 -19.44 -2.84
N ARG A 131 3.18 -18.17 -3.09
CA ARG A 131 3.74 -17.40 -4.22
C ARG A 131 5.18 -17.00 -3.97
N ALA A 132 5.59 -16.71 -2.74
CA ALA A 132 6.98 -16.39 -2.38
C ALA A 132 7.85 -17.63 -2.12
N GLU A 133 7.28 -18.85 -2.21
CA GLU A 133 7.99 -20.11 -1.94
C GLU A 133 8.64 -20.12 -0.55
N LEU A 134 7.83 -19.77 0.46
CA LEU A 134 8.25 -19.76 1.86
C LEU A 134 8.21 -21.18 2.41
N VAL A 135 9.32 -21.60 3.01
CA VAL A 135 9.45 -22.89 3.68
C VAL A 135 10.18 -22.72 5.00
N ASP A 136 9.97 -23.66 5.91
CA ASP A 136 10.62 -23.63 7.20
C ASP A 136 12.15 -23.79 7.09
N GLY A 137 12.90 -23.12 7.97
CA GLY A 137 14.36 -23.06 7.93
C GLY A 137 14.94 -21.91 7.11
N GLN A 138 14.12 -21.04 6.52
CA GLN A 138 14.58 -19.87 5.76
C GLN A 138 14.86 -18.67 6.66
N ARG A 139 15.74 -17.79 6.18
CA ARG A 139 15.85 -16.42 6.68
C ARG A 139 15.01 -15.47 5.83
N ILE A 140 13.99 -14.87 6.43
CA ILE A 140 12.96 -14.11 5.72
C ILE A 140 12.95 -12.67 6.20
N LEU A 141 13.04 -11.71 5.27
CA LEU A 141 12.87 -10.29 5.53
C LEU A 141 11.43 -9.86 5.16
N ASP A 142 10.68 -9.36 6.14
CA ASP A 142 9.42 -8.63 5.95
C ASP A 142 9.72 -7.12 5.85
N LEU A 143 9.71 -6.59 4.62
CA LEU A 143 10.12 -5.24 4.27
C LEU A 143 8.90 -4.31 4.21
N GLY A 144 8.75 -3.46 5.23
CA GLY A 144 7.55 -2.65 5.44
C GLY A 144 6.48 -3.40 6.23
N CYS A 145 6.86 -3.94 7.40
CA CYS A 145 6.05 -4.95 8.09
C CYS A 145 4.73 -4.46 8.73
N GLY A 146 4.46 -3.15 8.73
CA GLY A 146 3.25 -2.57 9.31
C GLY A 146 3.07 -2.96 10.78
N TRP A 147 1.88 -3.46 11.15
CA TRP A 147 1.59 -4.00 12.49
C TRP A 147 2.05 -5.45 12.69
N GLY A 148 2.92 -5.96 11.82
CA GLY A 148 3.54 -7.29 11.92
C GLY A 148 2.62 -8.45 11.55
N SER A 149 1.58 -8.19 10.75
CA SER A 149 0.64 -9.22 10.29
C SER A 149 1.36 -10.43 9.68
N LEU A 150 2.23 -10.17 8.70
CA LEU A 150 3.02 -11.21 8.06
C LEU A 150 4.13 -11.72 8.99
N SER A 151 4.92 -10.82 9.58
CA SER A 151 6.03 -11.17 10.50
C SER A 151 5.63 -12.16 11.61
N LEU A 152 4.55 -11.87 12.35
CA LEU A 152 4.06 -12.72 13.44
C LEU A 152 3.50 -14.05 12.91
N TRP A 153 2.83 -14.02 11.76
CA TRP A 153 2.32 -15.22 11.12
C TRP A 153 3.46 -16.15 10.67
N LEU A 154 4.50 -15.61 10.02
CA LEU A 154 5.67 -16.37 9.59
C LEU A 154 6.40 -16.99 10.78
N ALA A 155 6.62 -16.21 11.84
CA ALA A 155 7.32 -16.67 13.03
C ALA A 155 6.60 -17.86 13.69
N ALA A 156 5.26 -17.82 13.76
CA ALA A 156 4.45 -18.92 14.27
C ALA A 156 4.38 -20.12 13.31
N ARG A 157 4.30 -19.86 11.99
CA ARG A 157 4.13 -20.89 10.96
C ARG A 157 5.40 -21.70 10.69
N TYR A 158 6.56 -21.07 10.89
CA TYR A 158 7.88 -21.59 10.52
C TYR A 158 8.87 -21.44 11.70
N PRO A 159 8.80 -22.32 12.71
CA PRO A 159 9.56 -22.18 13.94
C PRO A 159 11.09 -22.32 13.76
N HIS A 160 11.55 -22.95 12.67
CA HIS A 160 12.99 -23.07 12.37
C HIS A 160 13.51 -21.94 11.49
N SER A 161 12.64 -21.06 11.00
CA SER A 161 13.00 -19.89 10.21
C SER A 161 13.44 -18.73 11.09
N GLN A 162 14.29 -17.85 10.56
CA GLN A 162 14.63 -16.58 11.18
C GLN A 162 13.88 -15.46 10.47
N ILE A 163 12.95 -14.80 11.17
CA ILE A 163 12.16 -13.71 10.63
C ILE A 163 12.77 -12.38 11.05
N VAL A 164 13.01 -11.50 10.09
CA VAL A 164 13.44 -10.13 10.33
C VAL A 164 12.37 -9.20 9.76
N ALA A 165 11.85 -8.30 10.59
CA ALA A 165 10.86 -7.32 10.19
C ALA A 165 11.52 -5.93 10.15
N LEU A 166 11.41 -5.22 9.03
CA LEU A 166 11.87 -3.83 8.93
C LEU A 166 10.67 -2.88 8.90
N SER A 167 10.57 -2.03 9.93
CA SER A 167 9.60 -0.95 10.04
C SER A 167 10.32 0.38 10.19
N ASN A 168 9.72 1.48 9.76
CA ASN A 168 10.22 2.83 10.05
C ASN A 168 9.60 3.44 11.32
N SER A 169 8.73 2.71 12.02
CA SER A 169 7.98 3.17 13.19
C SER A 169 8.41 2.43 14.46
N HIS A 170 8.80 3.19 15.49
CA HIS A 170 9.08 2.66 16.82
C HIS A 170 7.82 2.05 17.48
N GLY A 171 6.64 2.63 17.22
CA GLY A 171 5.37 2.14 17.76
C GLY A 171 4.98 0.77 17.20
N GLN A 172 5.16 0.58 15.89
CA GLN A 172 4.99 -0.73 15.25
C GLN A 172 5.96 -1.76 15.82
N ARG A 173 7.23 -1.40 15.97
CA ARG A 173 8.23 -2.28 16.57
C ARG A 173 7.82 -2.75 17.97
N ALA A 174 7.52 -1.82 18.87
CA ALA A 174 7.16 -2.15 20.25
C ALA A 174 5.92 -3.06 20.31
N PHE A 175 4.94 -2.78 19.44
CA PHE A 175 3.74 -3.60 19.32
C PHE A 175 4.04 -5.05 18.88
N ILE A 176 4.87 -5.22 17.85
CA ILE A 176 5.22 -6.53 17.29
C ILE A 176 6.04 -7.34 18.31
N GLU A 177 7.02 -6.72 18.97
CA GLU A 177 7.84 -7.36 20.00
C GLU A 177 6.97 -7.85 21.18
N ALA A 178 6.02 -7.04 21.64
CA ALA A 178 5.07 -7.44 22.69
C ALA A 178 4.18 -8.61 22.27
N CYS A 179 3.69 -8.61 21.02
CA CYS A 179 2.91 -9.72 20.49
C CYS A 179 3.75 -11.01 20.36
N ALA A 180 5.02 -10.88 19.95
CA ALA A 180 5.93 -12.02 19.83
C ALA A 180 6.20 -12.63 21.20
N GLU A 181 6.50 -11.81 22.21
CA GLU A 181 6.69 -12.25 23.60
C GLU A 181 5.45 -12.96 24.14
N GLN A 182 4.26 -12.36 23.99
CA GLN A 182 3.00 -12.95 24.45
C GLN A 182 2.73 -14.33 23.81
N ARG A 183 3.17 -14.54 22.57
CA ARG A 183 2.98 -15.79 21.81
C ARG A 183 4.15 -16.76 21.95
N GLY A 184 5.21 -16.40 22.70
CA GLY A 184 6.42 -17.22 22.85
C GLY A 184 7.23 -17.37 21.55
N LEU A 185 7.15 -16.39 20.64
CA LEU A 185 7.85 -16.41 19.35
C LEU A 185 9.26 -15.84 19.51
N SER A 186 10.26 -16.72 19.57
CA SER A 186 11.68 -16.35 19.77
C SER A 186 12.47 -16.18 18.47
N ASN A 187 11.87 -16.47 17.33
CA ASN A 187 12.50 -16.48 16.02
C ASN A 187 12.23 -15.22 15.18
N LEU A 188 11.69 -14.16 15.79
CA LEU A 188 11.38 -12.88 15.16
C LEU A 188 12.26 -11.76 15.73
N THR A 189 12.90 -10.99 14.85
CA THR A 189 13.65 -9.77 15.19
C THR A 189 13.04 -8.58 14.46
N VAL A 190 12.74 -7.49 15.18
CA VAL A 190 12.18 -6.27 14.59
C VAL A 190 13.23 -5.16 14.58
N VAL A 191 13.47 -4.60 13.40
CA VAL A 191 14.44 -3.54 13.16
C VAL A 191 13.69 -2.27 12.80
N THR A 192 14.09 -1.15 13.40
CA THR A 192 13.57 0.18 13.05
C THR A 192 14.55 0.90 12.13
N GLY A 193 14.12 1.26 10.93
CA GLY A 193 14.94 1.98 9.95
C GLY A 193 14.15 2.50 8.75
N ASN A 194 14.56 3.66 8.22
CA ASN A 194 14.03 4.18 6.96
C ASN A 194 14.71 3.48 5.78
N ILE A 195 13.95 2.83 4.90
CA ILE A 195 14.48 2.10 3.74
C ILE A 195 15.42 2.94 2.85
N VAL A 196 15.23 4.26 2.80
CA VAL A 196 16.07 5.16 2.00
C VAL A 196 17.52 5.12 2.49
N ASP A 197 17.73 5.19 3.80
CA ASP A 197 19.04 5.38 4.42
C ASP A 197 19.56 4.12 5.12
N PHE A 198 18.66 3.19 5.45
CA PHE A 198 18.99 1.97 6.17
C PHE A 198 19.83 1.02 5.30
N GLU A 199 20.85 0.45 5.91
CA GLU A 199 21.66 -0.65 5.41
C GLU A 199 21.92 -1.62 6.55
N PHE A 200 21.83 -2.92 6.26
CA PHE A 200 22.23 -3.94 7.21
C PHE A 200 23.77 -4.00 7.26
N SER A 201 24.34 -4.05 8.47
CA SER A 201 25.76 -4.37 8.62
C SER A 201 26.05 -5.82 8.19
N ASP A 202 27.31 -6.14 7.87
CA ASP A 202 27.72 -7.50 7.48
C ASP A 202 27.30 -8.56 8.53
N ALA A 203 27.43 -8.20 9.82
CA ALA A 203 27.01 -9.05 10.93
C ALA A 203 25.49 -9.27 10.94
N GLN A 204 24.69 -8.24 10.63
CA GLN A 204 23.24 -8.39 10.53
C GLN A 204 22.84 -9.14 9.27
N LEU A 205 23.50 -8.94 8.12
CA LEU A 205 23.20 -9.70 6.91
C LEU A 205 23.50 -11.18 7.08
N ALA A 206 24.51 -11.58 7.84
CA ALA A 206 24.88 -12.97 8.11
C ALA A 206 24.73 -13.90 6.87
N GLY A 207 25.26 -13.45 5.73
CA GLY A 207 25.19 -14.15 4.44
C GLY A 207 23.95 -13.86 3.57
N GLY A 208 23.04 -13.02 4.02
CA GLY A 208 21.84 -12.54 3.29
C GLY A 208 20.55 -13.28 3.64
N PHE A 209 19.44 -12.79 3.10
CA PHE A 209 18.11 -13.38 3.23
C PHE A 209 17.83 -14.38 2.12
N ASP A 210 17.17 -15.50 2.45
CA ASP A 210 16.68 -16.48 1.47
C ASP A 210 15.39 -15.97 0.78
N ARG A 211 14.60 -15.17 1.50
CA ARG A 211 13.37 -14.54 0.99
C ARG A 211 13.26 -13.11 1.49
N VAL A 212 12.83 -12.22 0.60
CA VAL A 212 12.38 -10.88 0.96
C VAL A 212 10.92 -10.78 0.54
N VAL A 213 10.07 -10.28 1.42
CA VAL A 213 8.64 -10.11 1.18
C VAL A 213 8.27 -8.68 1.49
N SER A 214 7.58 -8.01 0.58
CA SER A 214 7.10 -6.64 0.77
C SER A 214 5.63 -6.56 0.40
N ILE A 215 4.79 -6.10 1.33
CA ILE A 215 3.34 -6.02 1.17
C ILE A 215 2.92 -4.56 1.30
N GLU A 216 2.41 -3.98 0.21
CA GLU A 216 1.87 -2.61 0.17
C GLU A 216 2.83 -1.57 0.80
N MET A 217 4.06 -1.57 0.27
CA MET A 217 5.12 -0.60 0.61
C MET A 217 5.69 0.10 -0.64
N PHE A 218 5.76 -0.60 -1.77
CA PHE A 218 6.37 -0.11 -3.01
C PHE A 218 5.60 1.10 -3.62
N GLU A 219 4.32 1.28 -3.32
CA GLU A 219 3.52 2.44 -3.75
C GLU A 219 4.01 3.76 -3.15
N HIS A 220 4.71 3.71 -2.02
CA HIS A 220 5.33 4.87 -1.38
C HIS A 220 6.72 5.18 -1.96
N MET A 221 7.24 4.30 -2.81
CA MET A 221 8.56 4.43 -3.40
C MET A 221 8.50 5.21 -4.73
N LYS A 222 9.68 5.60 -5.21
CA LYS A 222 9.88 6.34 -6.46
C LYS A 222 10.93 5.65 -7.31
N ASN A 223 12.18 5.64 -6.88
CA ASN A 223 13.23 5.00 -7.64
C ASN A 223 13.28 3.48 -7.39
N TYR A 224 12.46 2.75 -8.13
CA TYR A 224 12.39 1.28 -8.06
C TYR A 224 13.71 0.61 -8.43
N GLY A 225 14.48 1.19 -9.37
CA GLY A 225 15.79 0.65 -9.75
C GLY A 225 16.77 0.66 -8.57
N LEU A 226 16.95 1.82 -7.93
CA LEU A 226 17.81 1.93 -6.73
C LEU A 226 17.30 1.07 -5.57
N LEU A 227 15.99 0.98 -5.38
CA LEU A 227 15.39 0.13 -4.35
C LEU A 227 15.68 -1.37 -4.60
N LEU A 228 15.43 -1.85 -5.82
CA LEU A 228 15.67 -3.25 -6.18
C LEU A 228 17.17 -3.59 -6.13
N ALA A 229 18.04 -2.67 -6.53
CA ALA A 229 19.49 -2.79 -6.38
C ALA A 229 19.91 -2.87 -4.90
N LYS A 230 19.24 -2.13 -4.00
CA LYS A 230 19.48 -2.22 -2.56
C LYS A 230 19.04 -3.58 -2.01
N ILE A 231 17.81 -4.00 -2.33
CA ILE A 231 17.27 -5.28 -1.88
C ILE A 231 18.13 -6.44 -2.39
N SER A 232 18.61 -6.40 -3.64
CA SER A 232 19.45 -7.46 -4.22
C SER A 232 20.74 -7.68 -3.43
N ARG A 233 21.33 -6.64 -2.83
CA ARG A 233 22.53 -6.75 -1.97
C ARG A 233 22.25 -7.47 -0.66
N TRP A 234 21.03 -7.39 -0.14
CA TRP A 234 20.63 -8.06 1.10
C TRP A 234 20.28 -9.54 0.87
N MET A 235 20.09 -9.94 -0.38
CA MET A 235 19.63 -11.26 -0.77
C MET A 235 20.78 -12.23 -1.04
N ARG A 236 20.58 -13.50 -0.63
CA ARG A 236 21.41 -14.64 -1.08
C ARG A 236 21.30 -14.86 -2.59
N ALA A 237 22.22 -15.63 -3.16
CA ALA A 237 22.30 -15.83 -4.61
C ALA A 237 21.03 -16.45 -5.23
N ASP A 238 20.41 -17.40 -4.54
CA ASP A 238 19.19 -18.13 -4.95
C ASP A 238 17.91 -17.57 -4.32
N ALA A 239 18.00 -16.41 -3.67
CA ALA A 239 16.88 -15.81 -2.98
C ALA A 239 15.83 -15.25 -3.94
N LYS A 240 14.60 -15.13 -3.42
CA LYS A 240 13.47 -14.53 -4.14
C LYS A 240 12.94 -13.32 -3.37
N LEU A 241 12.56 -12.29 -4.12
CA LEU A 241 11.79 -11.15 -3.60
C LEU A 241 10.33 -11.34 -4.04
N PHE A 242 9.38 -11.26 -3.10
CA PHE A 242 7.97 -11.19 -3.39
C PHE A 242 7.41 -9.81 -3.07
N VAL A 243 6.69 -9.22 -4.02
CA VAL A 243 6.05 -7.91 -3.89
C VAL A 243 4.56 -8.05 -4.10
N HIS A 244 3.77 -7.59 -3.13
CA HIS A 244 2.35 -7.30 -3.27
C HIS A 244 2.20 -5.78 -3.33
N ILE A 245 1.59 -5.27 -4.40
CA ILE A 245 1.33 -3.84 -4.58
C ILE A 245 0.01 -3.63 -5.32
N PHE A 246 -0.76 -2.62 -4.93
CA PHE A 246 -1.93 -2.22 -5.72
C PHE A 246 -1.51 -1.57 -7.05
N VAL A 247 -2.26 -1.82 -8.11
CA VAL A 247 -1.92 -1.40 -9.48
C VAL A 247 -3.18 -0.99 -10.24
N HIS A 248 -3.00 -0.18 -11.28
CA HIS A 248 -3.95 -0.11 -12.39
C HIS A 248 -3.51 -1.08 -13.49
N ARG A 249 -4.45 -1.70 -14.22
CA ARG A 249 -4.12 -2.66 -15.29
C ARG A 249 -3.16 -2.12 -16.36
N THR A 250 -3.19 -0.82 -16.65
CA THR A 250 -2.44 -0.22 -17.77
C THR A 250 -1.84 1.16 -17.50
N LEU A 251 -2.29 1.87 -16.47
CA LEU A 251 -1.98 3.29 -16.26
C LEU A 251 -1.03 3.40 -15.09
N ALA A 252 -0.13 4.37 -15.12
CA ALA A 252 0.74 4.67 -14.00
C ALA A 252 0.77 6.19 -13.81
N TYR A 253 0.61 6.64 -12.56
CA TYR A 253 0.55 8.06 -12.23
C TYR A 253 0.88 8.29 -10.75
N HIS A 254 1.27 9.52 -10.40
CA HIS A 254 1.48 9.89 -9.00
C HIS A 254 0.17 10.28 -8.33
N PHE A 255 0.06 10.01 -7.03
CA PHE A 255 -0.93 10.65 -6.18
C PHE A 255 -0.43 12.06 -5.82
N GLN A 256 -0.96 13.06 -6.51
CA GLN A 256 -0.61 14.46 -6.32
C GLN A 256 -1.81 15.24 -5.81
N VAL A 257 -1.56 16.21 -4.93
CA VAL A 257 -2.55 17.23 -4.58
C VAL A 257 -2.44 18.35 -5.59
N GLN A 258 -3.30 18.34 -6.61
CA GLN A 258 -3.41 19.38 -7.63
C GLN A 258 -4.45 20.41 -7.21
N ASP A 259 -5.54 19.98 -6.57
CA ASP A 259 -6.58 20.86 -6.05
C ASP A 259 -7.30 20.31 -4.80
N GLY A 260 -8.38 20.98 -4.39
CA GLY A 260 -9.16 20.62 -3.21
C GLY A 260 -9.86 19.26 -3.29
N SER A 261 -10.04 18.70 -4.50
CA SER A 261 -10.67 17.41 -4.74
C SER A 261 -9.73 16.21 -4.51
N ASP A 262 -8.41 16.44 -4.47
CA ASP A 262 -7.39 15.43 -4.17
C ASP A 262 -7.28 15.13 -2.67
N TRP A 263 -8.44 15.07 -2.00
CA TRP A 263 -8.60 14.80 -0.58
C TRP A 263 -7.88 13.50 -0.17
N MET A 264 -7.99 12.46 -0.99
CA MET A 264 -7.35 11.17 -0.73
C MET A 264 -5.83 11.29 -0.69
N SER A 265 -5.24 11.98 -1.67
CA SER A 265 -3.80 12.24 -1.70
C SER A 265 -3.37 13.10 -0.52
N LYS A 266 -4.12 14.15 -0.19
CA LYS A 266 -3.81 15.07 0.92
C LYS A 266 -3.80 14.40 2.29
N TYR A 267 -4.72 13.48 2.57
CA TYR A 267 -4.89 12.91 3.90
C TYR A 267 -4.29 11.50 4.05
N PHE A 268 -4.15 10.73 2.97
CA PHE A 268 -3.79 9.31 3.05
C PHE A 268 -2.72 8.86 2.05
N PHE A 269 -2.36 9.61 1.01
CA PHE A 269 -1.41 9.12 -0.01
C PHE A 269 -0.45 10.20 -0.52
N THR A 270 0.00 11.11 0.36
CA THR A 270 0.91 12.18 -0.05
C THR A 270 2.20 11.57 -0.58
N GLY A 271 2.55 11.94 -1.82
CA GLY A 271 3.76 11.44 -2.46
C GLY A 271 3.69 9.98 -2.89
N GLY A 272 2.51 9.35 -2.94
CA GLY A 272 2.34 7.97 -3.43
C GLY A 272 2.38 7.85 -4.96
N THR A 273 2.44 6.62 -5.45
CA THR A 273 2.34 6.27 -6.87
C THR A 273 1.25 5.22 -7.05
N MET A 274 0.36 5.39 -8.02
CA MET A 274 -0.43 4.31 -8.60
C MET A 274 0.39 3.69 -9.73
N PRO A 275 1.02 2.52 -9.54
CA PRO A 275 1.75 1.86 -10.61
C PRO A 275 0.80 1.21 -11.62
N SER A 276 1.31 1.00 -12.84
CA SER A 276 0.69 0.06 -13.76
C SER A 276 1.09 -1.38 -13.40
N GLU A 277 0.30 -2.35 -13.82
CA GLU A 277 0.61 -3.78 -13.67
C GLU A 277 2.01 -4.14 -14.21
N ASN A 278 2.49 -3.43 -15.22
CA ASN A 278 3.77 -3.71 -15.86
C ASN A 278 4.88 -2.73 -15.45
N LEU A 279 4.64 -1.81 -14.52
CA LEU A 279 5.62 -0.76 -14.16
C LEU A 279 6.96 -1.36 -13.70
N LEU A 280 6.92 -2.38 -12.84
CA LEU A 280 8.13 -3.00 -12.29
C LEU A 280 8.96 -3.76 -13.33
N LEU A 281 8.38 -4.12 -14.49
CA LEU A 281 9.12 -4.75 -15.59
C LEU A 281 10.15 -3.79 -16.22
N HIS A 282 10.01 -2.48 -16.01
CA HIS A 282 10.95 -1.46 -16.49
C HIS A 282 12.18 -1.26 -15.59
N PHE A 283 12.26 -1.98 -14.45
CA PHE A 283 13.33 -1.89 -13.47
C PHE A 283 13.89 -3.28 -13.14
N GLN A 284 14.65 -3.87 -14.07
CA GLN A 284 15.11 -5.26 -13.95
C GLN A 284 16.63 -5.41 -14.08
N ASP A 285 17.39 -4.43 -13.61
CA ASP A 285 18.86 -4.44 -13.72
C ASP A 285 19.49 -5.45 -12.74
N ASP A 286 19.05 -5.45 -11.48
CA ASP A 286 19.59 -6.32 -10.43
C ASP A 286 18.70 -7.52 -10.08
N LEU A 287 17.38 -7.35 -10.25
CA LEU A 287 16.35 -8.35 -9.98
C LEU A 287 15.44 -8.46 -11.20
N ARG A 288 15.07 -9.67 -11.63
CA ARG A 288 14.11 -9.87 -12.73
C ARG A 288 12.84 -10.53 -12.23
N VAL A 289 11.70 -10.14 -12.79
CA VAL A 289 10.41 -10.79 -12.53
C VAL A 289 10.46 -12.20 -13.10
N GLU A 290 10.36 -13.18 -12.22
CA GLU A 290 10.22 -14.60 -12.56
C GLU A 290 8.76 -14.94 -12.83
N ARG A 291 7.84 -14.44 -11.98
CA ARG A 291 6.40 -14.65 -12.13
C ARG A 291 5.60 -13.42 -11.69
N GLN A 292 4.46 -13.23 -12.32
CA GLN A 292 3.51 -12.15 -12.07
C GLN A 292 2.10 -12.72 -12.00
N TRP A 293 1.28 -12.17 -11.11
CA TRP A 293 -0.13 -12.52 -10.98
C TRP A 293 -0.99 -11.28 -10.80
N TRP A 294 -2.14 -11.27 -11.47
CA TRP A 294 -3.22 -10.33 -11.19
C TRP A 294 -4.13 -10.86 -10.08
N VAL A 295 -4.46 -9.99 -9.13
CA VAL A 295 -5.47 -10.20 -8.10
C VAL A 295 -6.57 -9.18 -8.34
N SER A 296 -7.79 -9.67 -8.62
CA SER A 296 -8.95 -8.82 -8.90
C SER A 296 -9.17 -7.78 -7.80
N GLY A 297 -9.49 -6.55 -8.19
CA GLY A 297 -9.81 -5.49 -7.24
C GLY A 297 -11.02 -5.82 -6.36
N THR A 298 -11.90 -6.73 -6.77
CA THR A 298 -13.03 -7.19 -5.93
C THR A 298 -12.60 -7.80 -4.59
N HIS A 299 -11.36 -8.28 -4.48
CA HIS A 299 -10.82 -8.73 -3.20
C HIS A 299 -10.57 -7.56 -2.26
N TYR A 300 -9.97 -6.48 -2.76
CA TYR A 300 -9.71 -5.29 -1.96
C TYR A 300 -11.02 -4.52 -1.67
N GLU A 301 -11.96 -4.50 -2.62
CA GLU A 301 -13.31 -3.97 -2.39
C GLU A 301 -13.97 -4.63 -1.17
N ARG A 302 -13.95 -5.97 -1.11
CA ARG A 302 -14.51 -6.73 0.02
C ARG A 302 -13.78 -6.45 1.32
N THR A 303 -12.45 -6.42 1.28
CA THR A 303 -11.62 -6.03 2.44
C THR A 303 -12.06 -4.68 2.99
N ALA A 304 -12.09 -3.65 2.16
CA ALA A 304 -12.39 -2.29 2.59
C ALA A 304 -13.85 -2.14 3.09
N ASN A 305 -14.81 -2.83 2.46
CA ASN A 305 -16.19 -2.84 2.96
C ASN A 305 -16.32 -3.57 4.31
N GLN A 306 -15.56 -4.65 4.55
CA GLN A 306 -15.55 -5.31 5.86
C GLN A 306 -14.86 -4.47 6.94
N TRP A 307 -13.78 -3.74 6.60
CA TRP A 307 -13.17 -2.76 7.51
C TRP A 307 -14.12 -1.62 7.85
N LEU A 308 -14.84 -1.07 6.86
CA LEU A 308 -15.84 -0.03 7.09
C LEU A 308 -16.95 -0.50 8.03
N ALA A 309 -17.55 -1.67 7.76
CA ALA A 309 -18.60 -2.23 8.60
C ALA A 309 -18.11 -2.50 10.03
N SER A 310 -16.88 -3.01 10.16
CA SER A 310 -16.26 -3.28 11.47
C SER A 310 -15.91 -1.99 12.22
N LEU A 311 -15.48 -0.94 11.53
CA LEU A 311 -15.22 0.38 12.11
C LEU A 311 -16.51 1.00 12.63
N ASP A 312 -17.58 0.95 11.84
CA ASP A 312 -18.91 1.45 12.24
C ASP A 312 -19.43 0.70 13.47
N ALA A 313 -19.27 -0.63 13.53
CA ALA A 313 -19.62 -1.43 14.69
C ALA A 313 -18.72 -1.18 15.91
N ALA A 314 -17.47 -0.77 15.70
CA ALA A 314 -16.50 -0.49 16.75
C ALA A 314 -16.47 0.99 17.19
N LYS A 315 -17.36 1.84 16.65
CA LYS A 315 -17.35 3.30 16.84
C LYS A 315 -17.14 3.73 18.30
N ASP A 316 -17.91 3.17 19.23
CA ASP A 316 -17.85 3.55 20.64
C ASP A 316 -16.51 3.18 21.30
N ARG A 317 -15.82 2.15 20.79
CA ARG A 317 -14.50 1.74 21.25
C ARG A 317 -13.38 2.60 20.66
N VAL A 318 -13.51 3.02 19.39
CA VAL A 318 -12.47 3.80 18.71
C VAL A 318 -12.56 5.29 18.99
N MET A 319 -13.75 5.82 19.32
CA MET A 319 -13.94 7.26 19.51
C MET A 319 -13.03 7.85 20.62
N PRO A 320 -12.88 7.22 21.80
CA PRO A 320 -11.96 7.73 22.82
C PRO A 320 -10.51 7.81 22.30
N MET A 321 -10.07 6.82 21.53
CA MET A 321 -8.72 6.82 20.94
C MET A 321 -8.55 7.98 19.94
N LEU A 322 -9.58 8.27 19.14
CA LEU A 322 -9.56 9.41 18.22
C LEU A 322 -9.61 10.75 18.94
N VAL A 323 -10.29 10.84 20.10
CA VAL A 323 -10.28 12.03 20.96
C VAL A 323 -8.89 12.24 21.55
N ASP A 324 -8.22 11.18 22.01
CA ASP A 324 -6.86 11.26 22.54
C ASP A 324 -5.84 11.70 21.46
N THR A 325 -6.00 11.22 20.23
CA THR A 325 -5.09 11.54 19.12
C THR A 325 -5.37 12.92 18.50
N TYR A 326 -6.64 13.25 18.23
CA TYR A 326 -7.02 14.41 17.42
C TYR A 326 -7.77 15.50 18.20
N GLY A 327 -8.12 15.26 19.46
CA GLY A 327 -8.90 16.16 20.29
C GLY A 327 -10.41 16.05 20.06
N GLU A 328 -11.19 16.47 21.06
CA GLU A 328 -12.65 16.36 21.09
C GLU A 328 -13.34 17.01 19.88
N ARG A 329 -12.77 18.10 19.35
CA ARG A 329 -13.35 18.88 18.26
C ARG A 329 -13.26 18.15 16.92
N ASP A 330 -12.17 17.41 16.69
CA ASP A 330 -11.84 16.85 15.38
C ASP A 330 -12.03 15.33 15.32
N ALA A 331 -12.18 14.63 16.45
CA ALA A 331 -12.34 13.17 16.51
C ALA A 331 -13.48 12.64 15.63
N ALA A 332 -14.65 13.30 15.66
CA ALA A 332 -15.80 12.91 14.84
C ALA A 332 -15.55 13.09 13.34
N ILE A 333 -14.84 14.17 12.97
CA ILE A 333 -14.42 14.42 11.59
C ILE A 333 -13.45 13.32 11.16
N TRP A 334 -12.44 13.01 11.97
CA TRP A 334 -11.46 11.96 11.68
C TRP A 334 -12.07 10.57 11.57
N LEU A 335 -13.06 10.22 12.40
CA LEU A 335 -13.82 8.98 12.22
C LEU A 335 -14.46 8.94 10.82
N GLN A 336 -15.10 10.04 10.41
CA GLN A 336 -15.73 10.11 9.09
C GLN A 336 -14.69 10.11 7.97
N ARG A 337 -13.50 10.69 8.16
CA ARG A 337 -12.37 10.57 7.22
C ARG A 337 -11.95 9.10 7.05
N TRP A 338 -11.82 8.34 8.13
CA TRP A 338 -11.53 6.90 8.07
C TRP A 338 -12.62 6.11 7.33
N ARG A 339 -13.90 6.41 7.59
CA ARG A 339 -15.01 5.82 6.83
C ARG A 339 -14.90 6.14 5.34
N MET A 340 -14.67 7.41 5.00
CA MET A 340 -14.51 7.87 3.62
C MET A 340 -13.30 7.24 2.92
N PHE A 341 -12.19 7.03 3.64
CA PHE A 341 -11.02 6.31 3.15
C PHE A 341 -11.39 4.89 2.74
N TYR A 342 -12.06 4.12 3.60
CA TYR A 342 -12.50 2.76 3.25
C TYR A 342 -13.54 2.73 2.13
N MET A 343 -14.44 3.71 2.07
CA MET A 343 -15.35 3.86 0.92
C MET A 343 -14.57 4.13 -0.38
N ALA A 344 -13.57 5.02 -0.36
CA ALA A 344 -12.78 5.35 -1.55
C ALA A 344 -12.00 4.13 -2.06
N VAL A 345 -11.36 3.37 -1.15
CA VAL A 345 -10.68 2.11 -1.48
C VAL A 345 -11.67 1.11 -2.07
N ALA A 346 -12.83 0.94 -1.44
CA ALA A 346 -13.85 0.00 -1.92
C ALA A 346 -14.34 0.35 -3.33
N GLU A 347 -14.66 1.61 -3.58
CA GLU A 347 -15.13 2.06 -4.90
C GLU A 347 -14.02 2.00 -5.96
N LEU A 348 -12.76 2.26 -5.61
CA LEU A 348 -11.63 2.24 -6.55
C LEU A 348 -11.39 0.82 -7.05
N PHE A 349 -11.22 -0.11 -6.12
CA PHE A 349 -10.91 -1.50 -6.47
C PHE A 349 -12.16 -2.30 -6.88
N GLY A 350 -13.37 -1.86 -6.52
CA GLY A 350 -14.62 -2.44 -7.04
C GLY A 350 -14.95 -1.96 -8.46
N PHE A 351 -14.30 -0.90 -8.94
CA PHE A 351 -14.63 -0.27 -10.21
C PHE A 351 -14.51 -1.25 -11.39
N ALA A 352 -15.52 -1.24 -12.27
CA ALA A 352 -15.66 -2.18 -13.40
C ALA A 352 -15.50 -3.65 -12.97
N ASN A 353 -16.12 -4.04 -11.85
CA ASN A 353 -16.02 -5.38 -11.26
C ASN A 353 -14.56 -5.78 -10.94
N GLY A 354 -13.74 -4.83 -10.50
CA GLY A 354 -12.34 -5.03 -10.12
C GLY A 354 -11.37 -5.30 -11.25
N ASN A 355 -11.65 -4.76 -12.44
CA ASN A 355 -10.82 -4.94 -13.64
C ASN A 355 -10.09 -3.68 -14.11
N GLU A 356 -10.27 -2.52 -13.44
CA GLU A 356 -9.45 -1.33 -13.70
C GLU A 356 -8.27 -1.25 -12.72
N TRP A 357 -8.59 -1.15 -11.43
CA TRP A 357 -7.61 -1.22 -10.34
C TRP A 357 -7.69 -2.58 -9.65
N GLY A 358 -6.53 -3.14 -9.34
CA GLY A 358 -6.39 -4.43 -8.69
C GLY A 358 -5.09 -4.49 -7.91
N VAL A 359 -4.61 -5.71 -7.68
CA VAL A 359 -3.36 -5.95 -6.96
C VAL A 359 -2.44 -6.81 -7.83
N GLY A 360 -1.20 -6.36 -7.99
CA GLY A 360 -0.13 -7.09 -8.65
C GLY A 360 0.69 -7.84 -7.62
N HIS A 361 0.85 -9.15 -7.83
CA HIS A 361 1.85 -9.94 -7.12
C HIS A 361 3.00 -10.23 -8.07
N TYR A 362 4.22 -10.03 -7.61
CA TYR A 362 5.44 -10.25 -8.39
C TYR A 362 6.40 -11.06 -7.56
N ARG A 363 6.98 -12.09 -8.17
CA ARG A 363 8.14 -12.77 -7.61
C ARG A 363 9.34 -12.50 -8.50
N PHE A 364 10.40 -12.00 -7.90
CA PHE A 364 11.66 -11.70 -8.54
C PHE A 364 12.73 -12.70 -8.13
N GLU A 365 13.73 -12.82 -8.99
CA GLU A 365 15.00 -13.50 -8.71
C GLU A 365 16.19 -12.61 -9.05
N LYS A 366 17.35 -12.92 -8.49
CA LYS A 366 18.60 -12.20 -8.80
C LYS A 366 19.04 -12.47 -10.24
N ARG A 367 19.66 -11.47 -10.85
CA ARG A 367 20.28 -11.56 -12.18
C ARG A 367 21.75 -11.98 -12.12
#